data_AF-A0A946ZAR2-F1
#
_entry.id   AF-A0A946ZAR2-F1
#
_cell.length_a   1.000
_cell.length_b   1.000
_cell.length_c   1.000
_cell.angle_alpha   90.00
_cell.angle_beta   90.00
_cell.angle_gamma   90.00
#
_symmetry.space_group_name_H-M   'P 1'
#
loop_
_entity.id
_entity.type
_entity.pdbx_description
1 polymer ?
#
loop_
_entity_poly.entity_id
_entity_poly.type
_entity_poly.pdbx_seq_one_letter_code
_entity_poly.pdbx_strand_id
1 'polypeptide(L)'
;SYESPVFNYKDGQFNFEDIEFQPLVYNSNVFDSNLVGVISYYIYIMLGLDEDTFSLEGGTENFQKAQQIVTQAQGSGFTGWSQSASDNRTRFVLVDNLLSNTFREYRIAMYNYHRKGLDILGDNNSTGKQVIAGSMRLFESLIKRRPNAFLIQTFFDAKSEEIRNIFSDGPKIDIVALKETLNRVAPFYSSTWNEINY
;
A
#
# COMPACT_ATOMS: atom_id res chain seq x y z
N SER A 1 -16.95 -14.72 -5.63
CA SER A 1 -15.61 -14.38 -5.12
C SER A 1 -15.08 -13.24 -5.97
N TYR A 2 -14.49 -12.21 -5.37
CA TYR A 2 -13.81 -11.14 -6.11
C TYR A 2 -12.36 -11.08 -5.62
N GLU A 3 -11.45 -10.65 -6.49
CA GLU A 3 -10.05 -10.45 -6.17
C GLU A 3 -9.74 -8.96 -6.22
N SER A 4 -9.04 -8.45 -5.22
CA SER A 4 -8.71 -7.03 -5.11
C SER A 4 -7.21 -6.87 -4.84
N PRO A 5 -6.44 -6.19 -5.72
CA PRO A 5 -5.01 -5.98 -5.50
C PRO A 5 -4.79 -5.02 -4.33
N VAL A 6 -4.08 -5.45 -3.29
CA VAL A 6 -3.83 -4.64 -2.08
C VAL A 6 -2.55 -3.83 -2.18
N PHE A 7 -1.52 -4.40 -2.81
CA PHE A 7 -0.18 -3.83 -2.87
C PHE A 7 0.46 -4.09 -4.24
N ASN A 8 1.02 -3.06 -4.86
CA ASN A 8 1.77 -3.16 -6.11
C ASN A 8 3.01 -2.30 -6.01
N TYR A 9 4.19 -2.93 -6.05
CA TYR A 9 5.47 -2.24 -5.96
C TYR A 9 6.58 -3.09 -6.58
N LYS A 10 7.45 -2.43 -7.35
CA LYS A 10 8.68 -3.02 -7.89
C LYS A 10 9.87 -2.57 -7.05
N ASP A 11 10.45 -3.48 -6.28
CA ASP A 11 11.69 -3.25 -5.55
C ASP A 11 12.88 -3.22 -6.51
N GLY A 12 13.44 -2.03 -6.75
CA GLY A 12 14.63 -1.84 -7.58
C GLY A 12 15.96 -2.13 -6.85
N GLN A 13 15.92 -2.40 -5.54
CA GLN A 13 17.06 -2.60 -4.66
C GLN A 13 17.13 -4.04 -4.15
N PHE A 14 16.56 -4.98 -4.91
CA PHE A 14 16.68 -6.39 -4.63
C PHE A 14 17.88 -6.98 -5.37
N ASN A 15 18.98 -7.19 -4.64
CA ASN A 15 20.16 -7.89 -5.10
C ASN A 15 20.49 -9.02 -4.10
N PHE A 16 21.06 -10.11 -4.55
CA PHE A 16 21.48 -11.18 -3.65
C PHE A 16 22.53 -12.04 -4.34
N GLU A 17 23.30 -12.75 -3.53
CA GLU A 17 24.17 -13.81 -4.01
C GLU A 17 23.39 -15.12 -3.99
N ASP A 18 23.44 -15.85 -5.11
CA ASP A 18 22.80 -17.16 -5.25
C ASP A 18 23.88 -18.24 -5.13
N ILE A 19 23.64 -19.19 -4.25
CA ILE A 19 24.50 -20.37 -4.07
C ILE A 19 23.60 -21.58 -4.28
N GLU A 20 23.88 -22.34 -5.33
CA GLU A 20 23.11 -23.53 -5.67
C GLU A 20 22.99 -24.47 -4.46
N PHE A 21 21.78 -24.97 -4.24
CA PHE A 21 21.43 -25.87 -3.14
C PHE A 21 21.59 -25.29 -1.72
N GLN A 22 21.86 -23.99 -1.56
CA GLN A 22 21.84 -23.35 -0.25
C GLN A 22 20.42 -23.38 0.33
N PRO A 23 20.22 -23.93 1.55
CA PRO A 23 18.91 -23.94 2.17
C PRO A 23 18.48 -22.52 2.55
N LEU A 24 17.22 -22.18 2.28
CA LEU A 24 16.60 -20.93 2.71
C LEU A 24 16.13 -21.09 4.17
N VAL A 25 16.92 -20.60 5.12
CA VAL A 25 16.62 -20.69 6.56
C VAL A 25 16.32 -19.30 7.10
N TYR A 26 15.09 -19.08 7.56
CA TYR A 26 14.71 -17.84 8.23
C TYR A 26 15.02 -17.90 9.73
N ASN A 27 15.62 -16.83 10.24
CA ASN A 27 15.84 -16.60 11.66
C ASN A 27 15.33 -15.20 12.01
N SER A 28 14.40 -15.10 12.97
CA SER A 28 13.82 -13.81 13.37
C SER A 28 14.79 -12.89 14.10
N ASN A 29 15.90 -13.43 14.60
CA ASN A 29 16.85 -12.69 15.44
C ASN A 29 18.14 -12.32 14.69
N VAL A 30 18.39 -12.90 13.52
CA VAL A 30 19.65 -12.75 12.79
C VAL A 30 19.38 -12.57 11.30
N PHE A 31 20.06 -11.61 10.70
CA PHE A 31 20.02 -11.35 9.26
C PHE A 31 21.26 -11.97 8.58
N ASP A 32 21.10 -13.17 8.03
CA ASP A 32 22.21 -13.93 7.42
C ASP A 32 22.21 -13.91 5.89
N SER A 33 21.04 -13.78 5.26
CA SER A 33 20.89 -13.84 3.80
C SER A 33 19.97 -12.72 3.31
N ASN A 34 20.42 -11.95 2.33
CA ASN A 34 19.60 -10.89 1.75
C ASN A 34 18.37 -11.43 1.02
N LEU A 35 18.52 -12.57 0.31
CA LEU A 35 17.41 -13.23 -0.37
C LEU A 35 16.30 -13.60 0.64
N VAL A 36 16.66 -14.30 1.71
CA VAL A 36 15.71 -14.70 2.76
C VAL A 36 15.14 -13.48 3.47
N GLY A 37 15.97 -12.48 3.76
CA GLY A 37 15.59 -11.24 4.41
C GLY A 37 14.55 -10.44 3.62
N VAL A 38 14.77 -10.26 2.31
CA VAL A 38 13.81 -9.54 1.43
C VAL A 38 12.49 -10.30 1.32
N ILE A 39 12.53 -11.62 1.12
CA ILE A 39 11.31 -12.44 1.05
C ILE A 39 10.53 -12.32 2.36
N SER A 40 11.20 -12.51 3.49
CA SER A 40 10.57 -12.46 4.82
C SER A 40 10.00 -11.08 5.12
N TYR A 41 10.72 -10.01 4.77
CA TYR A 41 10.24 -8.64 4.88
C TYR A 41 8.94 -8.43 4.11
N TYR A 42 8.88 -8.83 2.84
CA TYR A 42 7.68 -8.64 2.03
C TYR A 42 6.51 -9.53 2.46
N ILE A 43 6.76 -10.73 2.98
CA ILE A 43 5.71 -11.55 3.60
C ILE A 43 5.04 -10.78 4.73
N TYR A 44 5.82 -10.21 5.66
CA TYR A 44 5.25 -9.43 6.76
C TYR A 44 4.56 -8.14 6.29
N ILE A 45 5.07 -7.47 5.25
CA ILE A 45 4.37 -6.33 4.65
C ILE A 45 3.02 -6.77 4.06
N MET A 46 2.98 -7.87 3.31
CA MET A 46 1.74 -8.37 2.71
C MET A 46 0.73 -8.79 3.77
N LEU A 47 1.15 -9.52 4.80
CA LEU A 47 0.29 -9.91 5.92
C LEU A 47 -0.26 -8.70 6.66
N GLY A 48 0.59 -7.70 6.96
CA GLY A 48 0.12 -6.50 7.65
C GLY A 48 -0.84 -5.67 6.81
N LEU A 49 -0.59 -5.54 5.50
CA LEU A 49 -1.50 -4.84 4.60
C LEU A 49 -2.84 -5.59 4.45
N ASP A 50 -2.82 -6.91 4.39
CA ASP A 50 -4.02 -7.75 4.37
C ASP A 50 -4.85 -7.56 5.64
N GLU A 51 -4.23 -7.66 6.81
CA GLU A 51 -4.90 -7.43 8.10
C GLU A 51 -5.50 -6.03 8.22
N ASP A 52 -4.80 -5.00 7.71
CA ASP A 52 -5.31 -3.62 7.64
C ASP A 52 -6.56 -3.47 6.75
N THR A 53 -6.76 -4.37 5.77
CA THR A 53 -7.99 -4.38 4.98
C THR A 53 -9.20 -4.89 5.77
N PHE A 54 -8.99 -5.79 6.75
CA PHE A 54 -10.06 -6.40 7.55
C PHE A 54 -10.31 -5.69 8.89
N SER A 55 -9.28 -5.12 9.49
CA SER A 55 -9.34 -4.44 10.77
C SER A 55 -8.53 -3.15 10.75
N LEU A 56 -9.09 -2.08 11.31
CA LEU A 56 -8.38 -0.83 11.44
C LEU A 56 -7.09 -1.03 12.24
N GLU A 57 -5.96 -0.75 11.60
CA GLU A 57 -4.62 -0.92 12.15
C GLU A 57 -4.26 -2.35 12.58
N GLY A 58 -4.93 -3.37 12.02
CA GLY A 58 -4.67 -4.78 12.30
C GLY A 58 -3.24 -5.21 12.04
N GLY A 59 -2.61 -4.68 10.98
CA GLY A 59 -1.28 -5.08 10.50
C GLY A 59 -0.09 -4.69 11.37
N THR A 60 -0.32 -4.02 12.49
CA THR A 60 0.76 -3.36 13.28
C THR A 60 1.83 -4.35 13.74
N GLU A 61 1.44 -5.53 14.21
CA GLU A 61 2.38 -6.56 14.67
C GLU A 61 3.28 -7.05 13.52
N ASN A 62 2.71 -7.27 12.33
CA ASN A 62 3.47 -7.72 11.16
C ASN A 62 4.40 -6.62 10.64
N PHE A 63 3.95 -5.36 10.61
CA PHE A 63 4.84 -4.24 10.27
C PHE A 63 5.99 -4.09 11.26
N GLN A 64 5.79 -4.36 12.55
CA GLN A 64 6.89 -4.36 13.53
C GLN A 64 7.90 -5.49 13.27
N LYS A 65 7.46 -6.69 12.85
CA LYS A 65 8.35 -7.77 12.42
C LYS A 65 9.15 -7.38 11.17
N ALA A 66 8.50 -6.74 10.20
CA ALA A 66 9.18 -6.18 9.03
C ALA A 66 10.22 -5.11 9.42
N GLN A 67 9.88 -4.23 10.38
CA GLN A 67 10.78 -3.21 10.91
C GLN A 67 11.98 -3.82 11.61
N GLN A 68 11.80 -4.92 12.34
CA GLN A 68 12.89 -5.66 12.99
C GLN A 68 13.89 -6.21 11.96
N ILE A 69 13.41 -6.79 10.86
CA ILE A 69 14.27 -7.25 9.76
C ILE A 69 15.09 -6.08 9.20
N VAL A 70 14.43 -4.95 8.94
CA VAL A 70 15.11 -3.72 8.48
C VAL A 70 16.22 -3.32 9.44
N THR A 71 15.95 -3.27 10.75
CA THR A 71 16.94 -2.91 11.78
C THR A 71 18.13 -3.87 11.80
N GLN A 72 17.90 -5.18 11.69
CA GLN A 72 18.98 -6.17 11.64
C GLN A 72 19.82 -6.06 10.35
N ALA A 73 19.20 -5.65 9.25
CA ALA A 73 19.84 -5.58 7.93
C ALA A 73 20.66 -4.30 7.68
N GLN A 74 20.52 -3.24 8.48
CA GLN A 74 21.19 -1.94 8.24
C GLN A 74 22.73 -2.02 8.18
N GLY A 75 23.34 -2.99 8.87
CA GLY A 75 24.79 -3.23 8.86
C GLY A 75 25.29 -4.16 7.75
N SER A 76 24.38 -4.73 6.94
CA SER A 76 24.73 -5.78 5.97
C SER A 76 25.45 -5.27 4.73
N GLY A 77 25.40 -3.96 4.45
CA GLY A 77 25.92 -3.36 3.21
C GLY A 77 24.99 -3.51 2.00
N PHE A 78 23.90 -4.27 2.10
CA PHE A 78 22.90 -4.37 1.03
C PHE A 78 22.04 -3.10 0.96
N THR A 79 21.69 -2.69 -0.26
CA THR A 79 20.86 -1.51 -0.52
C THR A 79 19.41 -1.74 -0.12
N GLY A 80 18.68 -0.68 0.22
CA GLY A 80 17.24 -0.71 0.54
C GLY A 80 16.88 -0.92 2.01
N TRP A 81 17.84 -1.30 2.87
CA TRP A 81 17.62 -1.51 4.31
C TRP A 81 17.87 -0.27 5.19
N SER A 82 18.56 0.72 4.65
CA SER A 82 18.90 1.95 5.36
C SER A 82 18.14 3.14 4.80
N GLN A 83 18.00 4.19 5.61
CA GLN A 83 17.51 5.46 5.14
C GLN A 83 18.45 6.01 4.07
N SER A 84 17.89 6.37 2.91
CA SER A 84 18.64 7.00 1.83
C SER A 84 18.25 8.48 1.71
N ALA A 85 19.24 9.34 1.51
CA ALA A 85 19.01 10.76 1.27
C ALA A 85 18.49 11.02 -0.16
N SER A 86 18.78 10.12 -1.10
CA SER A 86 18.42 10.25 -2.52
C SER A 86 17.24 9.38 -2.94
N ASP A 87 16.94 8.32 -2.18
CA ASP A 87 15.90 7.35 -2.51
C ASP A 87 14.85 7.25 -1.38
N ASN A 88 13.64 7.69 -1.69
CA ASN A 88 12.51 7.65 -0.77
C ASN A 88 11.59 6.43 -0.98
N ARG A 89 12.05 5.42 -1.72
CA ARG A 89 11.29 4.22 -2.07
C ARG A 89 12.02 2.95 -1.68
N THR A 90 12.59 2.91 -0.48
CA THR A 90 13.29 1.74 0.03
C THR A 90 12.40 0.89 0.93
N ARG A 91 12.83 -0.35 1.22
CA ARG A 91 12.18 -1.21 2.22
C ARG A 91 12.13 -0.52 3.59
N PHE A 92 13.21 0.17 3.98
CA PHE A 92 13.22 1.01 5.18
C PHE A 92 12.07 2.04 5.18
N VAL A 93 11.94 2.83 4.11
CA VAL A 93 10.94 3.91 4.05
C VAL A 93 9.52 3.37 4.00
N LEU A 94 9.29 2.22 3.35
CA LEU A 94 7.96 1.62 3.29
C LEU A 94 7.43 1.29 4.69
N VAL A 95 8.17 0.49 5.47
CA VAL A 95 7.71 0.08 6.80
C VAL A 95 7.68 1.24 7.80
N ASP A 96 8.65 2.17 7.72
CA ASP A 96 8.66 3.37 8.54
C ASP A 96 7.40 4.22 8.31
N ASN A 97 7.03 4.44 7.05
CA ASN A 97 5.81 5.17 6.71
C ASN A 97 4.55 4.43 7.20
N LEU A 98 4.50 3.10 7.09
CA LEU A 98 3.34 2.30 7.55
C LEU A 98 3.12 2.40 9.05
N LEU A 99 4.19 2.46 9.84
CA LEU A 99 4.11 2.58 11.31
C LEU A 99 3.99 4.03 11.80
N SER A 100 4.28 5.01 10.95
CA SER A 100 4.32 6.42 11.34
C SER A 100 2.93 7.06 11.37
N ASN A 101 2.60 7.70 12.49
CA ASN A 101 1.41 8.53 12.65
C ASN A 101 1.30 9.66 11.60
N THR A 102 2.41 10.03 10.96
CA THR A 102 2.43 10.99 9.84
C THR A 102 1.66 10.49 8.61
N PHE A 103 1.40 9.19 8.51
CA PHE A 103 0.69 8.57 7.37
C PHE A 103 -0.54 7.77 7.80
N ARG A 104 -1.06 7.96 9.02
CA ARG A 104 -2.22 7.23 9.56
C ARG A 104 -3.43 7.17 8.62
N GLU A 105 -3.64 8.22 7.83
CA GLU A 105 -4.72 8.33 6.84
C GLU A 105 -4.66 7.21 5.80
N TYR A 106 -3.47 6.69 5.48
CA TYR A 106 -3.31 5.55 4.58
C TYR A 106 -3.98 4.29 5.13
N ARG A 107 -3.70 3.92 6.38
CA ARG A 107 -4.26 2.70 6.99
C ARG A 107 -5.77 2.82 7.20
N ILE A 108 -6.24 4.02 7.55
CA ILE A 108 -7.68 4.34 7.62
C ILE A 108 -8.33 4.17 6.24
N ALA A 109 -7.68 4.65 5.17
CA ALA A 109 -8.17 4.51 3.81
C ALA A 109 -8.19 3.04 3.38
N MET A 110 -7.17 2.23 3.70
CA MET A 110 -7.15 0.80 3.42
C MET A 110 -8.34 0.07 4.05
N TYR A 111 -8.57 0.27 5.34
CA TYR A 111 -9.69 -0.33 6.06
C TYR A 111 -11.06 0.13 5.52
N ASN A 112 -11.26 1.44 5.36
CA ASN A 112 -12.55 1.96 4.88
C ASN A 112 -12.84 1.55 3.44
N TYR A 113 -11.83 1.54 2.57
CA TYR A 113 -11.98 1.16 1.17
C TYR A 113 -12.39 -0.31 1.03
N HIS A 114 -11.71 -1.23 1.72
CA HIS A 114 -11.98 -2.66 1.60
C HIS A 114 -13.19 -3.09 2.45
N ARG A 115 -13.09 -3.02 3.78
CA ARG A 115 -14.10 -3.56 4.71
C ARG A 115 -15.42 -2.78 4.71
N LYS A 116 -15.37 -1.46 4.52
CA LYS A 116 -16.58 -0.62 4.53
C LYS A 116 -17.03 -0.18 3.14
N GLY A 117 -16.20 -0.37 2.12
CA GLY A 117 -16.49 0.00 0.74
C GLY A 117 -16.81 -1.24 -0.08
N LEU A 118 -15.78 -1.99 -0.43
CA LEU A 118 -15.88 -3.18 -1.29
C LEU A 118 -16.82 -4.24 -0.73
N ASP A 119 -16.72 -4.59 0.56
CA ASP A 119 -17.59 -5.60 1.17
C ASP A 119 -19.07 -5.17 1.15
N ILE A 120 -19.35 -3.85 1.17
CA ILE A 120 -20.71 -3.31 1.10
C ILE A 120 -21.21 -3.26 -0.35
N LEU A 121 -20.35 -3.22 -1.37
CA LEU A 121 -20.78 -3.13 -2.77
C LEU A 121 -21.71 -4.27 -3.19
N GLY A 122 -21.51 -5.47 -2.63
CA GLY A 122 -22.36 -6.64 -2.91
C GLY A 122 -23.80 -6.47 -2.41
N ASP A 123 -23.99 -5.79 -1.28
CA ASP A 123 -25.29 -5.59 -0.65
C ASP A 123 -25.95 -4.26 -1.06
N ASN A 124 -25.17 -3.18 -1.06
CA ASN A 124 -25.60 -1.83 -1.42
C ASN A 124 -24.50 -1.07 -2.16
N ASN A 125 -24.56 -1.15 -3.49
CA ASN A 125 -23.59 -0.54 -4.38
C ASN A 125 -23.48 0.99 -4.19
N SER A 126 -24.60 1.71 -4.03
CA SER A 126 -24.57 3.17 -3.81
C SER A 126 -23.84 3.54 -2.52
N THR A 127 -24.08 2.81 -1.42
CA THR A 127 -23.40 3.07 -0.15
C THR A 127 -21.92 2.72 -0.23
N GLY A 128 -21.57 1.55 -0.81
CA GLY A 128 -20.17 1.16 -0.99
C GLY A 128 -19.38 2.18 -1.81
N LYS A 129 -19.95 2.65 -2.93
CA LYS A 129 -19.37 3.73 -3.76
C LYS A 129 -19.15 5.03 -2.99
N GLN A 130 -20.12 5.46 -2.19
CA GLN A 130 -19.99 6.66 -1.36
C GLN A 130 -18.86 6.53 -0.32
N VAL A 131 -18.72 5.36 0.30
CA VAL A 131 -17.64 5.09 1.27
C VAL A 131 -16.27 5.07 0.58
N ILE A 132 -16.17 4.44 -0.58
CA ILE A 132 -14.93 4.43 -1.38
C ILE A 132 -14.53 5.85 -1.78
N ALA A 133 -15.48 6.62 -2.33
CA ALA A 133 -15.23 8.01 -2.71
C ALA A 133 -14.83 8.88 -1.51
N GLY A 134 -15.48 8.69 -0.35
CA GLY A 134 -15.13 9.35 0.90
C GLY A 134 -13.73 8.99 1.39
N SER A 135 -13.32 7.73 1.21
CA SER A 135 -11.97 7.26 1.58
C SER A 135 -10.88 7.95 0.77
N MET A 136 -11.14 8.31 -0.49
CA MET A 136 -10.16 9.01 -1.33
C MET A 136 -9.82 10.41 -0.79
N ARG A 137 -10.74 11.04 -0.06
CA ARG A 137 -10.51 12.37 0.54
C ARG A 137 -9.43 12.33 1.64
N LEU A 138 -9.20 11.18 2.27
CA LEU A 138 -8.13 11.01 3.26
C LEU A 138 -6.75 11.28 2.65
N PHE A 139 -6.57 10.97 1.37
CA PHE A 139 -5.33 11.23 0.66
C PHE A 139 -5.11 12.72 0.35
N GLU A 140 -6.14 13.57 0.37
CA GLU A 140 -5.97 15.02 0.18
C GLU A 140 -5.22 15.65 1.35
N SER A 141 -5.54 15.24 2.58
CA SER A 141 -4.81 15.66 3.78
C SER A 141 -3.39 15.11 3.78
N LEU A 142 -3.22 13.85 3.36
CA LEU A 142 -1.91 13.21 3.34
C LEU A 142 -0.97 13.87 2.32
N ILE A 143 -1.44 14.11 1.09
CA ILE A 143 -0.61 14.70 0.02
C ILE A 143 -0.20 16.15 0.32
N LYS A 144 -1.06 16.92 1.00
CA LYS A 144 -0.72 18.27 1.47
C LYS A 144 0.44 18.26 2.46
N ARG A 145 0.49 17.24 3.33
CA ARG A 145 1.52 17.09 4.37
C ARG A 145 2.79 16.44 3.83
N ARG A 146 2.65 15.42 2.97
CA ARG A 146 3.74 14.65 2.37
C ARG A 146 3.49 14.50 0.86
N PRO A 147 3.87 15.50 0.05
CA PRO A 147 3.85 15.38 -1.40
C PRO A 147 4.70 14.19 -1.84
N ASN A 148 4.26 13.44 -2.86
CA ASN A 148 4.96 12.26 -3.38
C ASN A 148 5.20 11.15 -2.33
N ALA A 149 4.33 11.04 -1.31
CA ALA A 149 4.40 9.98 -0.32
C ALA A 149 4.38 8.60 -1.00
N PHE A 150 5.32 7.73 -0.62
CA PHE A 150 5.45 6.39 -1.19
C PHE A 150 4.14 5.58 -1.06
N LEU A 151 3.48 5.68 0.10
CA LEU A 151 2.23 4.97 0.37
C LEU A 151 1.07 5.39 -0.55
N ILE A 152 0.98 6.68 -0.91
CA ILE A 152 -0.03 7.17 -1.86
C ILE A 152 0.20 6.50 -3.22
N GLN A 153 1.45 6.48 -3.68
CA GLN A 153 1.76 5.85 -4.96
C GLN A 153 1.41 4.36 -4.96
N THR A 154 1.85 3.60 -3.95
CA THR A 154 1.57 2.15 -3.89
C THR A 154 0.07 1.85 -3.82
N PHE A 155 -0.73 2.75 -3.22
CA PHE A 155 -2.18 2.63 -3.22
C PHE A 155 -2.73 2.76 -4.65
N PHE A 156 -2.40 3.83 -5.36
CA PHE A 156 -2.97 4.07 -6.69
C PHE A 156 -2.38 3.16 -7.79
N ASP A 157 -1.14 2.68 -7.62
CA ASP A 157 -0.55 1.63 -8.46
C ASP A 157 -1.33 0.31 -8.34
N ALA A 158 -1.96 0.04 -7.19
CA ALA A 158 -2.81 -1.14 -7.00
C ALA A 158 -4.28 -0.86 -7.38
N LYS A 159 -4.81 0.33 -7.06
CA LYS A 159 -6.26 0.58 -7.04
C LYS A 159 -6.82 1.35 -8.22
N SER A 160 -5.99 1.97 -9.06
CA SER A 160 -6.48 2.87 -10.12
C SER A 160 -7.50 2.22 -11.08
N GLU A 161 -7.18 1.04 -11.61
CA GLU A 161 -8.07 0.32 -12.51
C GLU A 161 -9.34 -0.19 -11.80
N GLU A 162 -9.23 -0.62 -10.54
CA GLU A 162 -10.37 -1.06 -9.73
C GLU A 162 -11.33 0.10 -9.44
N ILE A 163 -10.79 1.26 -9.03
CA ILE A 163 -11.58 2.49 -8.84
C ILE A 163 -12.29 2.85 -10.14
N ARG A 164 -11.60 2.86 -11.28
CA ARG A 164 -12.25 3.13 -12.57
C ARG A 164 -13.42 2.16 -12.79
N ASN A 165 -13.20 0.86 -12.64
CA ASN A 165 -14.22 -0.13 -12.92
C ASN A 165 -15.44 0.03 -12.00
N ILE A 166 -15.23 0.28 -10.71
CA ILE A 166 -16.31 0.52 -9.74
C ILE A 166 -17.17 1.72 -10.14
N PHE A 167 -16.54 2.84 -10.51
CA PHE A 167 -17.27 4.07 -10.90
C PHE A 167 -17.60 4.16 -12.39
N SER A 168 -17.38 3.08 -13.15
CA SER A 168 -17.88 2.94 -14.52
C SER A 168 -19.04 1.95 -14.62
N ASP A 169 -19.37 1.26 -13.53
CA ASP A 169 -20.59 0.47 -13.39
C ASP A 169 -21.69 1.26 -12.65
N GLY A 170 -22.96 0.90 -12.76
CA GLY A 170 -24.05 1.54 -12.02
C GLY A 170 -24.03 1.22 -10.51
N PRO A 171 -24.80 1.94 -9.68
CA PRO A 171 -25.61 3.12 -9.96
C PRO A 171 -24.77 4.41 -9.98
N LYS A 172 -25.33 5.47 -10.58
CA LYS A 172 -24.64 6.76 -10.70
C LYS A 172 -24.53 7.48 -9.35
N ILE A 173 -23.35 7.99 -9.01
CA ILE A 173 -23.14 8.87 -7.85
C ILE A 173 -22.52 10.22 -8.28
N ASP A 174 -22.19 11.10 -7.33
CA ASP A 174 -21.44 12.33 -7.62
C ASP A 174 -19.98 12.00 -7.99
N ILE A 175 -19.77 11.69 -9.27
CA ILE A 175 -18.45 11.43 -9.85
C ILE A 175 -17.65 12.71 -10.11
N VAL A 176 -18.27 13.90 -10.08
CA VAL A 176 -17.55 15.16 -10.35
C VAL A 176 -16.61 15.43 -9.18
N ALA A 177 -17.13 15.40 -7.96
CA ALA A 177 -16.32 15.57 -6.76
C ALA A 177 -15.25 14.48 -6.62
N LEU A 178 -15.59 13.23 -6.99
CA LEU A 178 -14.63 12.13 -6.98
C LEU A 178 -13.48 12.37 -7.96
N LYS A 179 -13.78 12.70 -9.22
CA LYS A 179 -12.77 12.98 -10.25
C LYS A 179 -11.85 14.13 -9.83
N GLU A 180 -12.39 15.18 -9.21
CA GLU A 180 -11.58 16.27 -8.69
C GLU A 180 -10.61 15.81 -7.60
N THR A 181 -11.08 15.00 -6.64
CA THR A 181 -10.23 14.41 -5.60
C THR A 181 -9.15 13.52 -6.22
N LEU A 182 -9.53 12.61 -7.13
CA LEU A 182 -8.59 11.68 -7.78
C LEU A 182 -7.51 12.40 -8.59
N ASN A 183 -7.88 13.42 -9.37
CA ASN A 183 -6.90 14.22 -10.13
C ASN A 183 -5.99 15.05 -9.20
N ARG A 184 -6.45 15.42 -8.01
CA ARG A 184 -5.65 16.13 -7.01
C ARG A 184 -4.62 15.22 -6.34
N VAL A 185 -5.03 14.00 -5.97
CA VAL A 185 -4.18 13.09 -5.17
C VAL A 185 -3.35 12.14 -6.03
N ALA A 186 -3.79 11.84 -7.25
CA ALA A 186 -3.17 10.88 -8.15
C ALA A 186 -3.25 11.33 -9.63
N PRO A 187 -2.64 12.48 -9.98
CA PRO A 187 -2.72 13.05 -11.33
C PRO A 187 -2.09 12.17 -12.43
N PHE A 188 -1.17 11.26 -12.07
CA PHE A 188 -0.56 10.34 -13.04
C PHE A 188 -1.56 9.39 -13.71
N TYR A 189 -2.73 9.18 -13.10
CA TYR A 189 -3.79 8.32 -13.63
C TYR A 189 -4.97 9.12 -14.20
N SER A 190 -4.77 10.41 -14.54
CA SER A 190 -5.83 11.26 -15.11
C SER A 190 -6.54 10.63 -16.32
N SER A 191 -5.83 9.90 -17.18
CA SER A 191 -6.45 9.16 -18.30
C SER A 191 -7.45 8.12 -17.80
N THR A 192 -7.08 7.32 -16.79
CA THR A 192 -7.94 6.32 -16.15
C THR A 192 -9.15 7.00 -15.48
N TRP A 193 -8.97 8.15 -14.83
CA TRP A 193 -10.07 8.88 -14.20
C TRP A 193 -11.07 9.48 -15.19
N ASN A 194 -10.62 9.80 -16.40
CA ASN A 194 -11.52 10.33 -17.44
C ASN A 194 -12.53 9.29 -17.91
N GLU A 195 -12.19 8.00 -17.82
CA GLU A 195 -13.05 6.87 -18.22
C GLU A 195 -14.18 6.56 -17.23
N ILE A 196 -14.19 7.20 -16.04
CA ILE A 196 -15.27 7.07 -15.04
C ILE A 196 -16.56 7.72 -15.56
N ASN A 197 -17.67 6.98 -15.59
CA ASN A 197 -18.92 7.42 -16.23
C ASN A 197 -20.18 7.39 -15.31
N TYR A 198 -20.13 6.69 -14.17
CA TYR A 198 -21.28 6.39 -13.30
C TYR A 198 -21.04 6.63 -11.80
#